data_AF-A0A380S3C8-F1
#
_entry.id   AF-A0A380S3C8-F1
#
_cell.length_a   1.000
_cell.length_b   1.000
_cell.length_c   1.000
_cell.angle_alpha   90.00
_cell.angle_beta   90.00
_cell.angle_gamma   90.00
#
_symmetry.space_group_name_H-M   'P 1'
#
loop_
_entity.id
_entity.type
_entity.pdbx_description
1 polymer ?
#
loop_
_entity_poly.entity_id
_entity_poly.type
_entity_poly.pdbx_seq_one_letter_code
_entity_poly.pdbx_strand_id
1 'polypeptide(L)'
;MSKEYVQLYLDGMRKSGYDVGEYTERLFESIFEECLEDAGYKEITAKASFDHELFCAAVAQLKASRRLGCSNHGPYNIKVFWGLSDEQVDFVLSNIPAHLVGFAKGAILAEE
;
A
#
# COMPACT_ATOMS: atom_id res chain seq x y z
N MET A 1 3.10 -9.64 -13.24
CA MET A 1 3.18 -9.56 -11.77
C MET A 1 2.31 -8.41 -11.23
N SER A 2 2.17 -7.28 -11.94
CA SER A 2 1.29 -6.18 -11.50
C SER A 2 -0.17 -6.56 -11.17
N LYS A 3 -0.79 -7.43 -11.97
CA LYS A 3 -2.18 -7.88 -11.77
C LYS A 3 -2.42 -8.65 -10.46
N GLU A 4 -1.38 -9.27 -9.91
CA GLU A 4 -1.51 -10.07 -8.68
C GLU A 4 -1.72 -9.17 -7.46
N TYR A 5 -0.92 -8.10 -7.32
CA TYR A 5 -1.07 -7.12 -6.25
C TYR A 5 -2.41 -6.38 -6.30
N VAL A 6 -2.90 -6.05 -7.50
CA VAL A 6 -4.23 -5.46 -7.69
C VAL A 6 -5.31 -6.41 -7.17
N GLN A 7 -5.30 -7.67 -7.60
CA GLN A 7 -6.30 -8.64 -7.15
C GLN A 7 -6.24 -8.90 -5.63
N LEU A 8 -5.03 -9.03 -5.07
CA LEU A 8 -4.83 -9.21 -3.63
C LEU A 8 -5.41 -8.04 -2.84
N TYR A 9 -5.16 -6.80 -3.28
CA TYR A 9 -5.74 -5.61 -2.67
C TYR A 9 -7.28 -5.65 -2.69
N LEU A 10 -7.88 -5.92 -3.85
CA LEU A 10 -9.33 -5.99 -4.00
C LEU A 10 -9.97 -7.08 -3.13
N ASP A 11 -9.35 -8.26 -3.06
CA ASP A 11 -9.85 -9.35 -2.23
C ASP A 11 -9.73 -9.03 -0.74
N GLY A 12 -8.66 -8.39 -0.31
CA GLY A 12 -8.50 -7.93 1.07
C GLY A 12 -9.49 -6.83 1.46
N MET A 13 -9.79 -5.91 0.54
CA MET A 13 -10.85 -4.92 0.70
C MET A 13 -12.23 -5.57 0.87
N ARG A 14 -12.59 -6.54 0.01
CA ARG A 14 -13.85 -7.30 0.12
C ARG A 14 -13.96 -8.05 1.45
N LYS A 15 -12.89 -8.73 1.86
CA LYS A 15 -12.84 -9.47 3.14
C LYS A 15 -13.05 -8.56 4.35
N SER A 16 -12.69 -7.29 4.22
CA SER A 16 -12.85 -6.28 5.27
C SER A 16 -14.18 -5.54 5.20
N GLY A 17 -15.12 -5.98 4.36
CA GLY A 17 -16.47 -5.44 4.26
C GLY A 17 -16.60 -4.19 3.39
N TYR A 18 -15.55 -3.81 2.64
CA TYR A 18 -15.64 -2.69 1.71
C TYR A 18 -16.32 -3.10 0.41
N ASP A 19 -17.10 -2.18 -0.16
CA ASP A 19 -17.65 -2.34 -1.50
C ASP A 19 -16.54 -2.13 -2.53
N VAL A 20 -16.29 -3.15 -3.35
CA VAL A 20 -15.20 -3.18 -4.33
C VAL A 20 -15.78 -3.28 -5.73
N GLY A 21 -16.04 -2.11 -6.32
CA GLY A 21 -16.44 -1.95 -7.71
C GLY A 21 -15.29 -1.51 -8.62
N GLU A 22 -15.63 -1.27 -9.89
CA GLU A 22 -14.71 -0.84 -10.96
C GLU A 22 -13.91 0.42 -10.60
N TYR A 23 -14.52 1.34 -9.83
CA TYR A 23 -13.83 2.54 -9.34
C TYR A 23 -12.66 2.19 -8.42
N THR A 24 -12.84 1.27 -7.47
CA THR A 24 -11.82 0.87 -6.50
C THR A 24 -10.65 0.16 -7.20
N GLU A 25 -10.95 -0.71 -8.15
CA GLU A 25 -9.96 -1.40 -8.99
C GLU A 25 -9.12 -0.41 -9.78
N ARG A 26 -9.76 0.44 -10.60
CA ARG A 26 -9.05 1.44 -11.41
C ARG A 26 -8.24 2.41 -10.57
N LEU A 27 -8.78 2.81 -9.41
CA LEU A 27 -8.09 3.72 -8.51
C LEU A 27 -6.79 3.10 -8.00
N PHE A 28 -6.84 1.86 -7.49
CA PHE A 28 -5.66 1.19 -6.99
C PHE A 28 -4.66 0.89 -8.12
N GLU A 29 -5.13 0.35 -9.24
CA GLU A 29 -4.31 0.02 -10.40
C GLU A 29 -3.55 1.25 -10.92
N SER A 30 -4.25 2.38 -11.11
CA SER A 30 -3.63 3.63 -11.56
C SER A 30 -2.57 4.13 -10.58
N ILE A 31 -2.83 4.10 -9.27
CA ILE A 31 -1.86 4.54 -8.26
C ILE A 31 -0.66 3.57 -8.22
N PHE A 32 -0.91 2.28 -8.38
CA PHE A 32 0.14 1.27 -8.34
C PHE A 32 1.07 1.40 -9.56
N GLU A 33 0.52 1.61 -10.75
CA GLU A 33 1.29 1.92 -11.95
C GLU A 33 2.12 3.20 -11.78
N GLU A 34 1.54 4.28 -11.24
CA GLU A 34 2.28 5.51 -10.91
C GLU A 34 3.47 5.22 -9.97
N CYS A 35 3.30 4.38 -8.96
CA CYS A 35 4.38 4.01 -8.04
C CYS A 35 5.44 3.14 -8.72
N LEU A 36 5.03 2.20 -9.58
CA LEU A 36 5.94 1.36 -10.34
C LEU A 36 6.80 2.16 -11.31
N GLU A 37 6.29 3.26 -11.85
CA GLU A 37 7.01 4.14 -12.77
C GLU A 37 7.91 5.16 -12.08
N ASP A 38 7.70 5.42 -10.78
CA ASP A 38 8.48 6.38 -10.00
C ASP A 38 9.97 6.00 -9.94
N ALA A 39 10.81 6.85 -10.54
CA ALA A 39 12.25 6.64 -10.62
C ALA A 39 12.93 6.68 -9.23
N GLY A 40 12.42 7.51 -8.32
CA GLY A 40 12.93 7.61 -6.95
C GLY A 40 12.66 6.30 -6.20
N TYR A 41 11.46 5.75 -6.34
CA TYR A 41 11.11 4.45 -5.73
C TYR A 41 11.97 3.31 -6.26
N LYS A 42 12.20 3.26 -7.58
CA LYS A 42 13.12 2.27 -8.17
C LYS A 42 14.53 2.37 -7.60
N GLU A 43 15.03 3.58 -7.43
CA GLU A 43 16.40 3.81 -6.95
C GLU A 43 16.55 3.37 -5.48
N ILE A 44 15.62 3.75 -4.61
CA ILE A 44 15.70 3.41 -3.18
C ILE A 44 15.51 1.91 -2.93
N THR A 45 14.59 1.25 -3.64
CA THR A 45 14.29 -0.18 -3.45
C THR A 45 15.46 -1.02 -3.94
N ALA A 46 16.06 -0.66 -5.07
CA ALA A 46 17.26 -1.31 -5.59
C ALA A 46 18.45 -1.19 -4.61
N LYS A 47 18.67 -0.02 -4.01
CA LYS A 47 19.74 0.19 -3.01
C LYS A 47 19.52 -0.61 -1.73
N ALA A 48 18.27 -0.78 -1.31
CA ALA A 48 17.91 -1.49 -0.09
C ALA A 48 17.72 -3.00 -0.29
N SER A 49 17.83 -3.52 -1.52
CA SER A 49 17.45 -4.91 -1.86
C SER A 49 16.01 -5.23 -1.44
N PHE A 50 15.12 -4.23 -1.49
CA PHE A 50 13.69 -4.38 -1.21
C PHE A 50 12.96 -4.70 -2.52
N ASP A 51 12.01 -5.64 -2.50
CA ASP A 51 11.14 -5.91 -3.65
C ASP A 51 10.35 -4.65 -4.10
N HIS A 52 10.67 -4.14 -5.28
CA HIS A 52 10.10 -2.88 -5.78
C HIS A 52 8.58 -2.95 -5.97
N GLU A 53 8.04 -4.09 -6.43
CA GLU A 53 6.59 -4.23 -6.63
C GLU A 53 5.87 -4.26 -5.29
N LEU A 54 6.40 -4.98 -4.30
CA LEU A 54 5.85 -5.03 -2.94
C LEU A 54 5.88 -3.66 -2.26
N PHE A 55 6.97 -2.91 -2.42
CA PHE A 55 7.06 -1.52 -1.94
C PHE A 55 5.96 -0.68 -2.57
N CYS A 56 5.85 -0.72 -3.91
CA CYS A 56 4.86 0.06 -4.64
C CYS A 56 3.43 -0.34 -4.26
N ALA A 57 3.16 -1.62 -3.99
CA ALA A 57 1.86 -2.10 -3.56
C ALA A 57 1.49 -1.55 -2.17
N ALA A 58 2.44 -1.53 -1.23
CA ALA A 58 2.25 -0.93 0.09
C ALA A 58 1.97 0.59 0.00
N VAL A 59 2.73 1.31 -0.82
CA VAL A 59 2.49 2.75 -1.05
C VAL A 59 1.14 3.00 -1.72
N ALA A 60 0.79 2.18 -2.73
CA ALA A 60 -0.47 2.29 -3.45
C ALA A 60 -1.67 2.03 -2.53
N GLN A 61 -1.59 1.02 -1.66
CA GLN A 61 -2.60 0.74 -0.65
C GLN A 61 -2.82 1.94 0.27
N LEU A 62 -1.77 2.58 0.79
CA LEU A 62 -1.90 3.75 1.66
C LEU A 62 -2.59 4.92 0.94
N LYS A 63 -2.19 5.20 -0.31
CA LYS A 63 -2.77 6.26 -1.14
C LYS A 63 -4.23 5.98 -1.50
N ALA A 64 -4.54 4.75 -1.93
CA ALA A 64 -5.88 4.33 -2.32
C ALA A 64 -6.82 4.32 -1.11
N SER A 65 -6.41 3.71 0.00
CA SER A 65 -7.19 3.67 1.25
C SER A 65 -7.52 5.08 1.76
N ARG A 66 -6.57 6.01 1.67
CA ARG A 66 -6.81 7.42 2.01
C ARG A 66 -7.90 8.03 1.14
N ARG A 67 -7.84 7.82 -0.18
CA ARG A 67 -8.82 8.38 -1.13
C ARG A 67 -10.20 7.76 -0.96
N LEU A 68 -10.26 6.48 -0.59
CA LEU A 68 -11.50 5.74 -0.34
C LEU A 68 -12.08 5.98 1.06
N GLY A 69 -11.36 6.66 1.95
CA GLY A 69 -11.78 6.87 3.34
C GLY A 69 -11.68 5.60 4.20
N CYS A 70 -10.99 4.57 3.71
CA CYS A 70 -10.74 3.31 4.41
C CYS A 70 -9.65 3.55 5.47
N SER A 71 -10.07 4.10 6.60
CA SER A 71 -9.18 4.50 7.70
C SER A 71 -9.23 3.53 8.88
N ASN A 72 -10.22 2.64 8.91
CA ASN A 72 -10.47 1.72 10.02
C ASN A 72 -10.52 0.28 9.50
N HIS A 73 -9.59 -0.55 9.98
CA HIS A 73 -9.45 -2.01 9.77
C HIS A 73 -8.91 -2.53 8.43
N GLY A 74 -8.28 -3.70 8.50
CA GLY A 74 -7.92 -4.64 7.41
C GLY A 74 -6.94 -4.09 6.37
N PRO A 75 -7.42 -3.57 5.21
CA PRO A 75 -6.63 -3.02 4.11
C PRO A 75 -5.82 -1.77 4.46
N TYR A 76 -5.79 -1.34 5.72
CA TYR A 76 -5.00 -0.19 6.15
C TYR A 76 -3.67 -0.59 6.80
N ASN A 77 -3.62 -1.75 7.45
CA ASN A 77 -2.40 -2.27 8.06
C ASN A 77 -1.51 -2.95 7.01
N ILE A 78 -0.63 -2.18 6.35
CA ILE A 78 0.28 -2.69 5.30
C ILE A 78 1.21 -3.81 5.79
N LYS A 79 1.52 -3.86 7.10
CA LYS A 79 2.37 -4.90 7.68
C LYS A 79 1.68 -6.25 7.60
N VAL A 80 0.48 -6.34 8.15
CA VAL A 80 -0.32 -7.57 8.15
C VAL A 80 -0.76 -7.92 6.74
N PHE A 81 -1.18 -6.91 5.95
CA PHE A 81 -1.72 -7.13 4.61
C PHE A 81 -0.70 -7.73 3.64
N TRP A 82 0.52 -7.19 3.63
CA TRP A 82 1.58 -7.61 2.70
C TRP A 82 2.62 -8.54 3.33
N GLY A 83 2.45 -8.90 4.61
CA GLY A 83 3.40 -9.76 5.33
C GLY A 83 4.78 -9.10 5.51
N LEU A 84 4.83 -7.79 5.70
CA LEU A 84 6.09 -7.05 5.85
C LEU A 84 6.71 -7.29 7.23
N SER A 85 8.04 -7.34 7.28
CA SER A 85 8.80 -7.23 8.54
C SER A 85 8.77 -5.79 9.08
N ASP A 86 9.12 -5.60 10.35
CA ASP A 86 9.21 -4.26 10.95
C ASP A 86 10.19 -3.36 10.19
N GLU A 87 11.35 -3.89 9.79
CA GLU A 87 12.33 -3.15 8.99
C GLU A 87 11.76 -2.73 7.63
N GLN A 88 10.95 -3.59 7.00
CA GLN A 88 10.30 -3.27 5.73
C GLN A 88 9.22 -2.20 5.90
N VAL A 89 8.45 -2.25 6.99
CA VAL A 89 7.47 -1.21 7.32
C VAL A 89 8.16 0.13 7.54
N ASP A 90 9.22 0.16 8.35
CA ASP A 90 10.01 1.37 8.60
C ASP A 90 10.62 1.93 7.32
N PHE A 91 11.08 1.05 6.43
CA PHE A 91 11.58 1.44 5.11
C PHE A 91 10.49 2.10 4.26
N VAL A 92 9.30 1.52 4.17
CA VAL A 92 8.16 2.12 3.47
C VAL A 92 7.83 3.49 4.07
N LEU A 93 7.66 3.57 5.39
CA LEU A 93 7.30 4.81 6.08
C LEU A 93 8.33 5.93 5.92
N SER A 94 9.62 5.59 5.85
CA SER A 94 10.71 6.56 5.71
C SER A 94 10.82 7.13 4.30
N ASN A 95 10.22 6.47 3.30
CA ASN A 95 10.38 6.80 1.90
C ASN A 95 9.07 7.18 1.17
N ILE A 96 7.95 7.26 1.89
CA ILE A 96 6.71 7.81 1.36
C ILE A 96 6.59 9.32 1.63
N PRO A 97 5.78 10.05 0.85
CA PRO A 97 5.50 11.45 1.10
C PRO A 97 5.06 11.73 2.55
N ALA A 98 5.60 12.78 3.17
CA ALA A 98 5.34 13.13 4.57
C ALA A 98 3.84 13.25 4.93
N HIS A 99 3.01 13.70 3.99
CA HIS A 99 1.56 13.81 4.16
C HIS A 99 0.83 12.46 4.27
N LEU A 100 1.49 11.34 3.95
CA LEU A 100 1.01 9.97 4.13
C LEU A 100 1.56 9.33 5.40
N VAL A 101 2.70 9.80 5.93
CA VAL A 101 3.36 9.19 7.10
C VAL A 101 2.47 9.24 8.35
N GLY A 102 1.86 10.39 8.63
CA GLY A 102 0.96 10.52 9.80
C GLY A 102 -0.26 9.59 9.71
N PHE A 103 -0.78 9.42 8.49
CA PHE A 103 -1.88 8.50 8.21
C PHE A 103 -1.41 7.05 8.40
N ALA A 104 -0.27 6.68 7.79
CA ALA A 104 0.26 5.32 7.80
C ALA A 104 0.68 4.85 9.22
N LYS A 105 1.23 5.74 10.04
CA LYS A 105 1.52 5.44 11.45
C LYS A 105 0.26 5.10 12.26
N GLY A 106 -0.85 5.78 12.01
CA GLY A 106 -2.15 5.42 12.61
C GLY A 106 -2.68 4.06 12.11
N ALA A 107 -2.33 3.68 10.87
CA ALA A 107 -2.71 2.41 10.24
C ALA A 107 -2.00 1.19 10.84
N ILE A 108 -0.72 1.37 11.16
CA ILE A 108 0.18 0.32 11.61
C ILE A 108 0.02 0.08 13.12
N LEU A 109 -0.37 1.12 13.86
CA LEU A 109 -0.61 1.07 15.31
C LEU A 109 -2.04 0.66 15.69
N ALA A 110 -2.95 0.53 14.72
CA ALA A 110 -4.26 -0.09 14.95
C ALA A 110 -4.07 -1.62 15.01
N GLU A 111 -3.47 -2.10 16.11
CA GLU A 111 -3.75 -3.46 16.59
C GLU A 111 -5.24 -3.54 16.95
N GLU A 112 -5.83 -4.73 16.78
CA GLU A 112 -7.26 -5.04 16.92
C GLU A 112 -7.99 -4.32 18.07
#